data_AF-A0A498NF80-F1
#
_entry.id   AF-A0A498NF80-F1
#
_cell.length_a   1.000
_cell.length_b   1.000
_cell.length_c   1.000
_cell.angle_alpha   90.00
_cell.angle_beta   90.00
_cell.angle_gamma   90.00
#
_symmetry.space_group_name_H-M   'P 1'
#
loop_
_entity.id
_entity.type
_entity.pdbx_description
1 polymer ?
#
loop_
_entity_poly.entity_id
_entity_poly.type
_entity_poly.pdbx_seq_one_letter_code
_entity_poly.pdbx_strand_id
1 'polypeptide(L)'
;MALVFMYGTLKKGQPNYVRMEDTANGQAEFLAHARTVERYPLVINTIYNIPFLLNMPGTGQRVLGEIYRVDQKMLEFLDNFVKCPEWYQRIKVKLEVQDGEGGSENTLKLGSIMETDVYIKTTHEPEWLQKPTYECYDTNGDHELKYKDPV
;
A
#
# COMPACT_ATOMS: atom_id res chain seq x y z
N MET A 1 17.28 2.43 5.85
CA MET A 1 16.54 2.08 4.62
C MET A 1 15.52 1.01 4.97
N ALA A 2 14.32 1.08 4.42
CA ALA A 2 13.23 0.14 4.67
C ALA A 2 12.54 -0.28 3.37
N LEU A 3 11.88 -1.44 3.38
CA LEU A 3 11.01 -1.88 2.28
C LEU A 3 9.56 -1.64 2.66
N VAL A 4 8.83 -0.89 1.86
CA VAL A 4 7.43 -0.55 2.13
C VAL A 4 6.55 -0.93 0.95
N PHE A 5 5.38 -1.47 1.25
CA PHE A 5 4.37 -1.89 0.29
C PHE A 5 3.27 -0.85 0.15
N MET A 6 3.08 -0.34 -1.06
CA MET A 6 2.03 0.59 -1.41
C MET A 6 0.93 -0.14 -2.18
N TYR A 7 -0.30 -0.12 -1.64
CA TYR A 7 -1.48 -0.72 -2.28
C TYR A 7 -2.50 0.32 -2.74
N GLY A 8 -2.43 1.55 -2.23
CA GLY A 8 -3.46 2.57 -2.35
C GLY A 8 -3.02 3.79 -3.17
N THR A 9 -3.31 4.99 -2.67
CA THR A 9 -3.14 6.26 -3.39
C THR A 9 -1.69 6.65 -3.68
N LEU A 10 -0.71 5.99 -3.03
CA LEU A 10 0.72 6.22 -3.20
C LEU A 10 1.37 5.35 -4.29
N LYS A 11 0.63 4.46 -4.95
CA LYS A 11 1.15 3.68 -6.10
C LYS A 11 1.38 4.57 -7.32
N LYS A 12 2.22 4.13 -8.28
CA LYS A 12 2.34 4.80 -9.59
C LYS A 12 0.98 4.99 -10.26
N GLY A 13 0.78 6.17 -10.84
CA GLY A 13 -0.48 6.56 -11.50
C GLY A 13 -1.64 6.86 -10.56
N GLN A 14 -1.45 6.76 -9.23
CA GLN A 14 -2.47 7.09 -8.24
C GLN A 14 -2.29 8.51 -7.68
N PRO A 15 -3.34 9.11 -7.07
CA PRO A 15 -3.39 10.55 -6.81
C PRO A 15 -2.26 11.12 -5.94
N ASN A 16 -1.70 10.34 -5.02
CA ASN A 16 -0.67 10.79 -4.10
C ASN A 16 0.75 10.36 -4.50
N TYR A 17 0.93 9.75 -5.68
CA TYR A 17 2.24 9.29 -6.14
C TYR A 17 3.30 10.41 -6.20
N VAL A 18 2.89 11.64 -6.49
CA VAL A 18 3.78 12.82 -6.49
C VAL A 18 4.56 12.97 -5.17
N ARG A 19 4.01 12.50 -4.05
CA ARG A 19 4.68 12.54 -2.74
C ARG A 19 5.86 11.56 -2.65
N MET A 20 5.78 10.44 -3.37
CA MET A 20 6.85 9.44 -3.47
C MET A 20 7.99 9.94 -4.37
N GLU A 21 7.69 10.77 -5.37
CA GLU A 21 8.68 11.33 -6.31
C GLU A 21 9.38 12.59 -5.78
N ASP A 22 8.73 13.29 -4.85
CA ASP A 22 9.28 14.52 -4.28
C ASP A 22 10.48 14.23 -3.37
N THR A 23 11.68 14.48 -3.92
CA THR A 23 12.97 14.35 -3.20
C THR A 23 13.08 15.20 -1.93
N ALA A 24 12.23 16.22 -1.76
CA ALA A 24 12.14 16.95 -0.50
C ALA A 24 11.58 16.08 0.65
N ASN A 25 10.81 15.04 0.34
CA ASN A 25 10.29 14.07 1.30
C ASN A 25 11.28 12.93 1.60
N GLY A 26 12.29 12.71 0.75
CA GLY A 26 13.27 11.63 0.86
C GLY A 26 13.42 10.86 -0.45
N GLN A 27 13.99 9.66 -0.40
CA GLN A 27 14.18 8.81 -1.58
C GLN A 27 13.26 7.58 -1.53
N ALA A 28 12.58 7.30 -2.64
CA ALA A 28 11.78 6.08 -2.84
C ALA A 28 12.13 5.43 -4.19
N GLU A 29 12.73 4.24 -4.14
CA GLU A 29 13.11 3.44 -5.30
C GLU A 29 12.08 2.33 -5.50
N PHE A 30 11.38 2.32 -6.64
CA PHE A 30 10.50 1.22 -7.02
C PHE A 30 11.33 -0.05 -7.27
N LEU A 31 10.94 -1.17 -6.67
CA LEU A 31 11.64 -2.45 -6.84
C LEU A 31 10.86 -3.48 -7.67
N ALA A 32 9.57 -3.64 -7.38
CA ALA A 32 8.72 -4.64 -8.04
C ALA A 32 7.24 -4.41 -7.72
N HIS A 33 6.37 -4.92 -8.58
CA HIS A 33 5.01 -5.27 -8.24
C HIS A 33 5.00 -6.50 -7.33
N ALA A 34 4.05 -6.52 -6.40
CA ALA A 34 3.90 -7.61 -5.47
C ALA A 34 2.43 -7.82 -5.08
N ARG A 35 2.17 -9.00 -4.54
CA ARG A 35 0.85 -9.39 -4.04
C ARG A 35 0.96 -9.89 -2.61
N THR A 36 0.04 -9.52 -1.72
CA THR A 36 0.02 -10.08 -0.36
C THR A 36 -0.10 -11.60 -0.42
N VAL A 37 0.65 -12.32 0.42
CA VAL A 37 0.51 -13.78 0.55
C VAL A 37 -0.83 -14.10 1.21
N GLU A 38 -1.06 -13.48 2.38
CA GLU A 38 -2.34 -13.53 3.07
C GLU A 38 -3.39 -12.67 2.37
N ARG A 39 -4.66 -13.03 2.55
CA ARG A 39 -5.78 -12.19 2.11
C ARG A 39 -6.05 -11.10 3.14
N TYR A 40 -6.40 -9.91 2.66
CA TYR A 40 -6.86 -8.80 3.48
C TYR A 40 -8.07 -8.11 2.84
N PRO A 41 -9.00 -7.55 3.63
CA PRO A 41 -10.01 -6.63 3.11
C PRO A 41 -9.35 -5.31 2.73
N LEU A 42 -9.26 -5.02 1.43
CA LEU A 42 -8.99 -3.67 0.93
C LEU A 42 -10.33 -3.03 0.58
N VAL A 43 -10.74 -2.02 1.34
CA VAL A 43 -12.03 -1.34 1.18
C VAL A 43 -11.82 0.13 0.82
N ILE A 44 -12.78 0.72 0.11
CA ILE A 44 -12.80 2.17 -0.14
C ILE A 44 -13.83 2.81 0.80
N ASN A 45 -13.40 3.82 1.55
CA ASN A 45 -14.23 4.39 2.61
C ASN A 45 -14.01 5.89 2.84
N THR A 46 -14.78 6.45 3.78
CA THR A 46 -14.91 7.89 4.10
C THR A 46 -15.52 8.69 2.95
N ILE A 47 -15.89 9.94 3.23
CA ILE A 47 -16.38 10.89 2.21
C ILE A 47 -15.32 11.20 1.12
N TYR A 48 -14.05 10.88 1.42
CA TYR A 48 -12.88 11.11 0.58
C TYR A 48 -12.50 9.91 -0.30
N ASN A 49 -13.22 8.78 -0.20
CA ASN A 49 -12.95 7.56 -0.96
C ASN A 49 -11.50 7.08 -0.81
N ILE A 50 -11.03 7.04 0.43
CA ILE A 50 -9.67 6.57 0.78
C ILE A 50 -9.67 5.03 0.78
N PRO A 51 -8.67 4.38 0.16
CA PRO A 51 -8.47 2.94 0.28
C PRO A 51 -7.85 2.58 1.63
N PHE A 52 -8.46 1.63 2.34
CA PHE A 52 -7.97 1.09 3.61
C PHE A 52 -7.74 -0.40 3.49
N LEU A 53 -6.52 -0.85 3.81
CA LEU A 53 -6.26 -2.25 4.09
C LEU A 53 -6.61 -2.52 5.57
N LEU A 54 -7.56 -3.40 5.84
CA LEU A 54 -8.01 -3.71 7.20
C LEU A 54 -7.19 -4.85 7.79
N ASN A 55 -6.84 -4.77 9.09
CA ASN A 55 -6.04 -5.78 9.78
C ASN A 55 -6.86 -7.05 10.14
N MET A 56 -7.37 -7.72 9.11
CA MET A 56 -8.17 -8.94 9.20
C MET A 56 -7.57 -10.02 8.28
N PRO A 57 -6.36 -10.52 8.61
CA PRO A 57 -5.67 -11.50 7.77
C PRO A 57 -6.53 -12.76 7.54
N GLY A 58 -6.43 -13.30 6.34
CA GLY A 58 -7.18 -14.49 5.91
C GLY A 58 -8.56 -14.19 5.30
N THR A 59 -9.00 -12.92 5.32
CA THR A 59 -10.30 -12.47 4.76
C THR A 59 -10.11 -11.50 3.59
N GLY A 60 -11.16 -11.21 2.80
CA GLY A 60 -11.04 -10.35 1.63
C GLY A 60 -10.26 -11.02 0.48
N GLN A 61 -9.30 -10.30 -0.10
CA GLN A 61 -8.58 -10.71 -1.31
C GLN A 61 -7.06 -10.65 -1.13
N ARG A 62 -6.31 -11.27 -2.05
CA ARG A 62 -4.86 -11.05 -2.13
C ARG A 62 -4.60 -9.72 -2.84
N VAL A 63 -4.04 -8.76 -2.12
CA VAL A 63 -3.95 -7.36 -2.57
C VAL A 63 -2.69 -7.13 -3.40
N LEU A 64 -2.87 -6.53 -4.58
CA LEU A 64 -1.83 -6.11 -5.50
C LEU A 64 -1.33 -4.70 -5.17
N GLY A 65 -0.02 -4.52 -5.25
CA GLY A 65 0.63 -3.25 -5.03
C GLY A 65 2.08 -3.26 -5.46
N GLU A 66 2.86 -2.35 -4.88
CA GLU A 66 4.22 -2.04 -5.30
C GLU A 66 5.15 -2.03 -4.09
N ILE A 67 6.34 -2.61 -4.24
CA ILE A 67 7.40 -2.59 -3.24
C ILE A 67 8.35 -1.44 -3.57
N TYR A 68 8.59 -0.59 -2.56
CA TYR A 68 9.57 0.49 -2.62
C TYR A 68 10.66 0.28 -1.58
N ARG A 69 11.91 0.56 -1.96
CA ARG A 69 12.98 0.83 -1.01
C ARG A 69 12.99 2.31 -0.69
N VAL A 70 12.87 2.65 0.59
CA VAL A 70 12.84 4.04 1.05
C VAL A 70 13.99 4.35 2.01
N ASP A 71 14.49 5.57 1.97
CA ASP A 71 15.38 6.08 3.00
C ASP A 71 14.62 6.43 4.29
N GLN A 72 15.35 6.77 5.34
CA GLN A 72 14.76 7.08 6.65
C GLN A 72 13.87 8.33 6.58
N LYS A 73 14.26 9.33 5.78
CA LYS A 73 13.53 10.59 5.61
C LYS A 73 12.17 10.36 4.97
N MET A 74 12.12 9.58 3.87
CA MET A 74 10.88 9.19 3.22
C MET A 74 9.99 8.36 4.14
N LEU A 75 10.59 7.45 4.91
CA LEU A 75 9.85 6.63 5.87
C LEU A 75 9.15 7.49 6.95
N GLU A 76 9.85 8.49 7.49
CA GLU A 76 9.29 9.45 8.46
C GLU A 76 8.21 10.34 7.84
N PHE A 77 8.42 10.79 6.60
CA PHE A 77 7.40 11.52 5.85
C PHE A 77 6.13 10.69 5.68
N LEU A 78 6.26 9.42 5.28
CA LEU A 78 5.13 8.53 5.07
C LEU A 78 4.35 8.29 6.36
N ASP A 79 5.03 8.09 7.50
CA ASP A 79 4.39 7.95 8.81
C ASP A 79 3.56 9.18 9.15
N ASN A 80 4.11 10.38 8.95
CA ASN A 80 3.39 11.62 9.20
C ASN A 80 2.21 11.81 8.23
N PHE A 81 2.41 11.53 6.93
CA PHE A 81 1.40 11.69 5.89
C PHE A 81 0.18 10.80 6.13
N VAL A 82 0.41 9.54 6.49
CA VAL A 82 -0.68 8.59 6.81
C VAL A 82 -1.16 8.70 8.25
N LYS A 83 -0.60 9.62 9.06
CA LYS A 83 -0.93 9.80 10.49
C LYS A 83 -0.76 8.52 11.30
N CYS A 84 0.39 7.86 11.16
CA CYS A 84 0.77 6.68 11.93
C CYS A 84 1.38 7.09 13.29
N PRO A 85 1.00 6.46 14.42
CA PRO A 85 0.16 5.26 14.55
C PRO A 85 -1.34 5.50 14.77
N GLU A 86 -1.83 6.74 14.77
CA GLU A 86 -3.21 7.07 15.18
C GLU A 86 -4.26 6.64 14.14
N TRP A 87 -3.99 6.89 12.87
CA TRP A 87 -4.92 6.63 11.78
C TRP A 87 -4.63 5.31 11.08
N TYR A 88 -3.39 5.10 10.65
CA TYR A 88 -2.86 3.81 10.18
C TYR A 88 -1.79 3.30 11.15
N GLN A 89 -1.50 2.01 11.07
CA GLN A 89 -0.44 1.35 11.83
C GLN A 89 0.52 0.72 10.83
N ARG A 90 1.82 0.96 11.00
CA ARG A 90 2.83 0.27 10.19
C ARG A 90 3.11 -1.11 10.78
N ILE A 91 2.80 -2.15 10.02
CA ILE A 91 3.06 -3.55 10.39
C ILE A 91 3.87 -4.23 9.29
N LYS A 92 4.40 -5.43 9.59
CA LYS A 92 5.06 -6.27 8.60
C LYS A 92 4.08 -7.28 8.00
N VAL A 93 4.13 -7.46 6.68
CA VAL A 93 3.36 -8.48 5.94
C VAL A 93 4.24 -9.23 4.96
N LYS A 94 3.85 -10.46 4.64
CA LYS A 94 4.49 -11.27 3.60
C LYS A 94 3.91 -10.95 2.24
N LEU A 95 4.78 -10.71 1.27
CA LEU A 95 4.45 -10.44 -0.11
C LEU A 95 5.11 -11.45 -1.04
N GLU A 96 4.40 -11.81 -2.09
CA GLU A 96 4.89 -12.56 -3.24
C GLU A 96 5.19 -11.60 -4.39
N VAL A 97 6.44 -11.55 -4.83
CA VAL A 97 6.91 -10.71 -5.94
C VAL A 97 6.27 -11.14 -7.25
N GLN A 98 5.64 -10.21 -7.98
CA GLN A 98 4.88 -10.47 -9.22
C GLN A 98 5.66 -10.15 -10.49
N ASP A 99 6.67 -9.29 -10.41
CA ASP A 99 7.64 -9.08 -11.48
C ASP A 99 9.03 -8.88 -10.91
N GLY A 100 10.04 -9.28 -11.67
CA GLY A 100 11.41 -9.29 -11.20
C GLY A 100 12.32 -9.79 -12.30
N GLU A 101 13.30 -8.96 -12.69
CA GLU A 101 14.10 -9.23 -13.88
C GLU A 101 15.18 -10.32 -13.66
N GLY A 102 15.36 -10.83 -12.44
CA GLY A 102 16.26 -11.97 -12.16
C GLY A 102 17.72 -11.77 -12.59
N GLY A 103 18.13 -10.53 -12.88
CA GLY A 103 19.30 -10.22 -13.68
C GLY A 103 20.19 -9.11 -13.14
N SER A 104 20.44 -9.07 -11.83
CA SER A 104 21.60 -8.43 -11.17
C SER A 104 21.48 -8.61 -9.65
N GLU A 105 22.59 -8.41 -8.92
CA GLU A 105 22.75 -8.66 -7.47
C GLU A 105 21.72 -7.99 -6.54
N ASN A 106 20.83 -7.12 -7.06
CA ASN A 106 19.82 -6.39 -6.28
C ASN A 106 18.36 -6.58 -6.77
N THR A 107 18.09 -7.52 -7.67
CA THR A 107 16.75 -7.70 -8.26
C THR A 107 15.91 -8.70 -7.47
N LEU A 108 14.67 -8.33 -7.11
CA LEU A 108 13.71 -9.25 -6.51
C LEU A 108 13.36 -10.36 -7.52
N LYS A 109 13.29 -11.61 -7.05
CA LYS A 109 13.00 -12.76 -7.90
C LYS A 109 11.49 -12.97 -8.00
N LEU A 110 10.98 -13.16 -9.21
CA LEU A 110 9.59 -13.56 -9.46
C LEU A 110 9.19 -14.77 -8.58
N GLY A 111 8.07 -14.65 -7.87
CA GLY A 111 7.53 -15.70 -6.98
C GLY A 111 8.28 -15.85 -5.65
N SER A 112 9.34 -15.07 -5.40
CA SER A 112 9.95 -15.04 -4.06
C SER A 112 9.03 -14.38 -3.04
N ILE A 113 9.09 -14.86 -1.81
CA ILE A 113 8.35 -14.30 -0.68
C ILE A 113 9.30 -13.44 0.15
N MET A 114 8.86 -12.24 0.51
CA MET A 114 9.60 -11.36 1.41
C MET A 114 8.68 -10.65 2.39
N GLU A 115 9.26 -10.12 3.46
CA GLU A 115 8.55 -9.36 4.48
C GLU A 115 8.81 -7.86 4.30
N THR A 116 7.74 -7.06 4.22
CA THR A 116 7.81 -5.61 4.01
C THR A 116 6.89 -4.88 4.97
N ASP A 117 7.20 -3.62 5.25
CA ASP A 117 6.30 -2.75 6.00
C ASP A 117 5.08 -2.36 5.15
N VAL A 118 3.91 -2.25 5.78
CA VAL A 118 2.67 -1.78 5.16
C VAL A 118 1.88 -0.95 6.15
N TYR A 119 1.17 0.06 5.65
CA TYR A 119 0.22 0.86 6.45
C TYR A 119 -1.15 0.19 6.46
N ILE A 120 -1.59 -0.30 7.61
CA ILE A 120 -2.86 -1.01 7.80
C ILE A 120 -3.79 -0.26 8.76
N LYS A 121 -5.09 -0.54 8.71
CA LYS A 121 -6.09 0.00 9.63
C LYS A 121 -6.51 -1.09 10.63
N THR A 122 -6.15 -0.91 11.90
CA THR A 122 -6.51 -1.86 12.97
C THR A 122 -7.86 -1.55 13.63
N THR A 123 -8.25 -0.28 13.70
CA THR A 123 -9.52 0.15 14.30
C THR A 123 -10.43 0.75 13.23
N HIS A 124 -11.62 0.19 13.07
CA HIS A 124 -12.63 0.64 12.10
C HIS A 124 -14.04 0.30 12.60
N GLU A 125 -15.05 0.97 12.05
CA GLU A 125 -16.44 0.62 12.33
C GLU A 125 -16.80 -0.75 11.73
N PRO A 126 -17.70 -1.53 12.37
CA PRO A 126 -18.07 -2.86 11.88
C PRO A 126 -18.65 -2.86 10.45
N GLU A 127 -19.34 -1.79 10.06
CA GLU A 127 -19.93 -1.60 8.74
C GLU A 127 -18.89 -1.58 7.59
N TRP A 128 -17.63 -1.28 7.91
CA TRP A 128 -16.55 -1.29 6.91
C TRP A 128 -16.33 -2.70 6.35
N LEU A 129 -16.59 -3.74 7.15
CA LEU A 129 -16.45 -5.14 6.75
C LEU A 129 -17.54 -5.61 5.77
N GLN A 130 -18.63 -4.84 5.63
CA GLN A 130 -19.71 -5.14 4.70
C GLN A 130 -19.46 -4.53 3.31
N LYS A 131 -18.42 -3.70 3.16
CA LYS A 131 -18.09 -3.05 1.89
C LYS A 131 -17.44 -4.03 0.91
N PRO A 132 -17.54 -3.77 -0.40
CA PRO A 132 -16.78 -4.51 -1.39
C PRO A 132 -15.29 -4.49 -1.09
N THR A 133 -14.62 -5.62 -1.34
CA THR A 133 -13.18 -5.75 -1.20
C THR A 133 -12.54 -5.81 -2.58
N TYR A 134 -11.36 -5.20 -2.71
CA TYR A 134 -10.69 -5.04 -4.00
C TYR A 134 -9.34 -5.77 -4.01
N GLU A 135 -8.99 -6.38 -5.14
CA GLU A 135 -7.63 -6.91 -5.34
C GLU A 135 -6.62 -5.81 -5.62
N CYS A 136 -7.01 -4.78 -6.36
CA CYS A 136 -6.13 -3.67 -6.75
C CYS A 136 -6.94 -2.38 -6.67
N TYR A 137 -6.50 -1.42 -5.86
CA TYR A 137 -7.09 -0.10 -5.85
C TYR A 137 -6.68 0.70 -7.10
N ASP A 138 -7.66 1.36 -7.71
CA ASP A 138 -7.48 2.40 -8.71
C ASP A 138 -8.52 3.50 -8.51
N THR A 139 -8.11 4.75 -8.31
CA THR A 139 -9.03 5.89 -8.16
C THR A 139 -10.02 6.03 -9.33
N ASN A 140 -9.66 5.58 -10.53
CA ASN A 140 -10.53 5.61 -11.71
C ASN A 140 -11.14 4.24 -12.04
N GLY A 141 -11.14 3.30 -11.11
CA GLY A 141 -11.71 1.96 -11.31
C GLY A 141 -13.24 1.96 -11.41
N ASP A 142 -13.78 0.82 -11.84
CA ASP A 142 -15.21 0.59 -12.13
C ASP A 142 -16.16 0.76 -10.93
N HIS A 143 -15.61 0.99 -9.73
CA HIS A 143 -16.38 1.28 -8.53
C HIS A 143 -16.93 2.71 -8.45
N GLU A 144 -16.52 3.62 -9.36
CA GLU A 144 -16.96 5.03 -9.43
C GLU A 144 -16.63 5.89 -8.19
N LEU A 145 -15.97 5.32 -7.18
CA LEU A 145 -15.51 5.99 -5.96
C LEU A 145 -14.16 6.71 -6.15
N LYS A 146 -14.16 7.81 -6.90
CA LYS A 146 -12.95 8.63 -7.13
C LYS A 146 -12.41 9.26 -5.86
N TYR A 147 -11.10 9.16 -5.62
CA TYR A 147 -10.42 9.79 -4.49
C TYR A 147 -10.66 11.30 -4.47
N LYS A 148 -10.81 11.85 -3.26
CA LYS A 148 -10.90 13.29 -3.01
C LYS A 148 -9.88 13.67 -1.97
N ASP A 149 -9.12 14.72 -2.23
CA ASP A 149 -8.15 15.24 -1.27
C ASP A 149 -8.89 15.74 -0.02
N PRO A 150 -8.52 15.29 1.20
CA PRO A 150 -9.02 15.87 2.43
C PRO A 150 -8.49 17.31 2.55
N VAL A 151 -9.38 18.29 2.33
CA VAL A 151 -9.11 19.73 2.52
C VAL A 151 -8.63 19.99 3.95
#